data_AF-A0A382ST36-F1
#
_entry.id   AF-A0A382ST36-F1
#
_cell.length_a   1.000
_cell.length_b   1.000
_cell.length_c   1.000
_cell.angle_alpha   90.00
_cell.angle_beta   90.00
_cell.angle_gamma   90.00
#
_symmetry.space_group_name_H-M   'P 1'
#
loop_
_entity.id
_entity.type
_entity.pdbx_description
1 polymer ?
#
loop_
_entity_poly.entity_id
_entity_poly.type
_entity_poly.pdbx_seq_one_letter_code
_entity_poly.pdbx_strand_id
1 'polypeptide(L)'
;MNTEVRQSQAIQQDLAKVGITVSIKAVTGATRIEAVGRRKTVPMAHFGWYQDYPDPSNFLDVLLSGHRITDVNSNNVAFYDNSQVNDLLSRAVYDLDPQHRLSLYQQAESIIVDEA
;
A
#
# COMPACT_ATOMS: atom_id res chain seq x y z
N MET A 1 -14.14 16.97 -13.96
CA MET A 1 -14.77 16.24 -12.84
C MET A 1 -13.75 15.21 -12.36
N ASN A 2 -13.41 15.19 -11.07
CA ASN A 2 -12.24 14.49 -10.51
C ASN A 2 -12.43 12.95 -10.52
N THR A 3 -11.57 12.21 -11.23
CA THR A 3 -11.71 10.75 -11.46
C THR A 3 -11.70 9.94 -10.16
N GLU A 4 -10.86 10.33 -9.19
CA GLU A 4 -10.71 9.64 -7.90
C GLU A 4 -12.03 9.63 -7.09
N VAL A 5 -12.83 10.70 -7.20
CA VAL A 5 -14.12 10.80 -6.51
C VAL A 5 -15.14 9.84 -7.11
N ARG A 6 -15.14 9.67 -8.44
CA ARG A 6 -16.03 8.69 -9.10
C ARG A 6 -15.68 7.26 -8.72
N GLN A 7 -14.38 6.93 -8.67
CA GLN A 7 -13.91 5.61 -8.23
C GLN A 7 -14.31 5.35 -6.77
N SER A 8 -14.12 6.34 -5.90
CA SER A 8 -14.54 6.23 -4.49
C SER A 8 -16.05 6.06 -4.33
N GLN A 9 -16.86 6.70 -5.17
CA GLN A 9 -18.32 6.52 -5.20
C GLN A 9 -18.72 5.11 -5.64
N ALA A 10 -18.02 4.53 -6.63
CA ALA A 10 -18.26 3.15 -7.04
C ALA A 10 -17.96 2.18 -5.88
N ILE A 11 -16.82 2.33 -5.21
CA ILE A 11 -16.47 1.53 -4.02
C ILE A 11 -17.50 1.69 -2.90
N GLN A 12 -17.96 2.91 -2.63
CA GLN A 12 -19.02 3.18 -1.65
C GLN A 12 -20.31 2.43 -1.98
N GLN A 13 -20.72 2.42 -3.25
CA GLN A 13 -21.91 1.72 -3.70
C GLN A 13 -21.77 0.20 -3.58
N ASP A 14 -20.61 -0.35 -3.90
CA ASP A 14 -20.35 -1.79 -3.80
C ASP A 14 -20.28 -2.26 -2.34
N LEU A 15 -19.63 -1.50 -1.45
CA LEU A 15 -19.60 -1.77 -0.02
C LEU A 15 -21.00 -1.72 0.61
N ALA A 16 -21.86 -0.79 0.18
CA ALA A 16 -23.23 -0.70 0.66
C ALA A 16 -24.06 -1.97 0.35
N LYS A 17 -23.80 -2.65 -0.78
CA LYS A 17 -24.49 -3.91 -1.14
C LYS A 17 -24.21 -5.06 -0.16
N VAL A 18 -23.06 -5.02 0.52
CA VAL A 18 -22.67 -6.00 1.55
C VAL A 18 -22.84 -5.46 2.98
N GLY A 19 -23.57 -4.35 3.15
CA GLY A 19 -23.90 -3.80 4.47
C GLY A 19 -22.82 -2.92 5.11
N ILE A 20 -21.76 -2.56 4.38
CA ILE A 20 -20.69 -1.70 4.87
C ILE A 20 -21.00 -0.26 4.48
N THR A 21 -21.27 0.59 5.48
CA THR A 21 -21.53 2.02 5.26
C THR A 21 -20.23 2.81 5.35
N VAL A 22 -19.85 3.51 4.28
CA VAL A 22 -18.69 4.40 4.25
C VAL A 22 -19.08 5.82 3.85
N SER A 23 -18.36 6.81 4.36
CA SER A 23 -18.52 8.22 3.99
C SER A 23 -17.27 8.75 3.29
N ILE A 24 -17.44 9.35 2.11
CA ILE A 24 -16.34 9.89 1.32
C ILE A 24 -16.00 11.28 1.82
N LYS A 25 -14.77 11.48 2.28
CA LYS A 25 -14.25 12.80 2.65
C LYS A 25 -13.33 13.33 1.56
N ALA A 26 -13.87 14.20 0.70
CA ALA A 26 -13.08 14.88 -0.32
C ALA A 26 -12.16 15.94 0.32
N VAL A 27 -10.85 15.83 0.08
CA VAL A 27 -9.82 16.76 0.57
C VAL A 27 -8.84 17.08 -0.55
N THR A 28 -7.95 18.05 -0.33
CA THR A 28 -6.85 18.32 -1.26
C THR A 28 -5.87 17.14 -1.31
N GLY A 29 -5.10 17.01 -2.40
CA GLY A 29 -4.08 15.96 -2.52
C GLY A 29 -3.05 16.00 -1.37
N ALA A 30 -2.57 17.19 -0.99
CA ALA A 30 -1.62 17.35 0.11
C ALA A 30 -2.21 16.89 1.45
N THR A 31 -3.44 17.30 1.76
CA THR A 31 -4.15 16.85 2.98
C THR A 31 -4.38 15.34 2.96
N ARG A 32 -4.64 14.74 1.80
CA ARG A 32 -4.76 13.29 1.66
C ARG A 32 -3.45 12.59 1.98
N ILE A 33 -2.33 13.01 1.36
CA ILE A 33 -1.00 12.42 1.58
C ILE A 33 -0.61 12.50 3.06
N GLU A 34 -0.83 13.64 3.71
CA GLU A 34 -0.57 13.79 5.14
C GLU A 34 -1.43 12.83 5.98
N ALA A 35 -2.73 12.72 5.65
CA ALA A 35 -3.66 11.90 6.41
C ALA A 35 -3.37 10.39 6.27
N VAL A 36 -3.06 9.90 5.07
CA VAL A 36 -2.76 8.47 4.83
C VAL A 36 -1.41 8.05 5.40
N GLY A 37 -0.43 8.97 5.41
CA GLY A 37 0.90 8.71 5.96
C GLY A 37 0.95 8.79 7.49
N ARG A 38 -0.15 9.12 8.18
CA ARG A 38 -0.22 9.21 9.64
C ARG A 38 -1.04 8.07 10.23
N ARG A 39 -0.43 7.31 11.14
CA ARG A 39 -1.04 6.12 11.74
C ARG A 39 -2.37 6.43 12.43
N LYS A 40 -3.35 5.54 12.26
CA LYS A 40 -4.70 5.63 12.86
C LYS A 40 -5.49 6.91 12.52
N THR A 41 -5.18 7.58 11.40
CA THR A 41 -5.88 8.82 10.99
C THR A 41 -7.07 8.56 10.08
N VAL A 42 -6.91 7.66 9.10
CA VAL A 42 -7.97 7.27 8.16
C VAL A 42 -8.05 5.74 8.08
N PRO A 43 -9.26 5.15 8.06
CA PRO A 43 -9.42 3.70 8.00
C PRO A 43 -9.23 3.13 6.58
N MET A 44 -9.46 3.96 5.54
CA MET A 44 -9.33 3.60 4.14
C MET A 44 -9.09 4.88 3.33
N ALA A 45 -8.28 4.79 2.27
CA ALA A 45 -8.04 5.89 1.36
C ALA A 45 -7.73 5.42 -0.06
N HIS A 46 -8.05 6.25 -1.04
CA HIS A 46 -7.54 6.08 -2.39
C HIS A 46 -6.07 6.52 -2.43
N PHE A 47 -5.17 5.59 -2.72
CA PHE A 47 -3.73 5.81 -2.77
C PHE A 47 -3.14 5.14 -4.01
N GLY A 48 -2.06 5.70 -4.51
CA GLY A 48 -1.34 5.18 -5.66
C GLY A 48 0.12 5.57 -5.59
N TRP A 49 0.95 4.82 -6.30
CA TRP A 49 2.39 5.02 -6.35
C TRP A 49 2.85 5.09 -7.80
N TYR A 50 3.86 5.92 -8.06
CA TYR A 50 4.57 5.97 -9.32
C TYR A 50 6.04 5.74 -9.03
N GLN A 51 6.69 4.89 -9.82
CA GLN A 51 8.04 4.48 -9.50
C GLN A 51 9.04 5.65 -9.54
N ASP A 52 9.88 5.75 -8.51
CA ASP A 52 10.98 6.70 -8.47
C ASP A 52 12.19 6.19 -9.28
N TYR A 53 12.38 4.87 -9.30
CA TYR A 53 13.45 4.17 -10.02
C TYR A 53 12.94 2.78 -10.49
N PRO A 54 13.49 2.24 -11.59
CA PRO A 54 12.95 1.03 -12.24
C PRO A 54 13.40 -0.26 -11.55
N ASP A 55 12.99 -0.44 -10.30
CA ASP A 55 13.30 -1.64 -9.51
C ASP A 55 12.06 -2.08 -8.69
N PRO A 56 11.75 -3.39 -8.59
CA PRO A 56 10.61 -3.88 -7.81
C PRO A 56 10.62 -3.45 -6.33
N SER A 57 11.80 -3.22 -5.74
CA SER A 57 11.91 -2.74 -4.36
C SER A 57 11.23 -1.38 -4.15
N ASN A 58 11.17 -0.53 -5.19
CA ASN A 58 10.51 0.76 -5.10
C ASN A 58 8.99 0.63 -4.90
N PHE A 59 8.41 -0.52 -5.24
CA PHE A 59 7.01 -0.83 -4.93
C PHE A 59 6.92 -1.61 -3.62
N LEU A 60 7.46 -2.83 -3.58
CA LEU A 60 7.17 -3.77 -2.49
C LEU A 60 7.83 -3.37 -1.17
N ASP A 61 9.12 -3.01 -1.19
CA ASP A 61 9.81 -2.61 0.05
C ASP A 61 9.29 -1.25 0.56
N VAL A 62 9.15 -0.25 -0.32
CA VAL A 62 8.70 1.09 0.08
C VAL A 62 7.27 1.09 0.63
N LEU A 63 6.36 0.33 0.01
CA LEU A 63 4.93 0.40 0.30
C LEU A 63 4.44 -0.65 1.30
N LEU A 64 5.15 -1.78 1.44
CA LEU A 64 4.63 -2.96 2.14
C LEU A 64 5.63 -3.63 3.09
N SER A 65 6.87 -3.11 3.22
CA SER A 65 7.78 -3.54 4.28
C SER A 65 7.40 -2.86 5.60
N GLY A 66 7.28 -3.66 6.66
CA GLY A 66 7.09 -3.16 8.02
C GLY A 66 8.27 -2.31 8.51
N HIS A 67 9.48 -2.56 7.98
CA HIS A 67 10.68 -1.79 8.29
C HIS A 67 10.63 -0.33 7.81
N ARG A 68 9.68 0.01 6.92
CA ARG A 68 9.46 1.38 6.41
C ARG A 68 8.37 2.14 7.15
N ILE A 69 7.71 1.52 8.13
CA ILE A 69 6.64 2.16 8.88
C ILE A 69 7.20 3.26 9.78
N THR A 70 6.62 4.45 9.65
CA THR A 70 6.78 5.57 10.57
C THR A 70 5.40 6.03 11.06
N ASP A 71 5.31 6.68 12.23
CA ASP A 71 4.01 7.16 12.72
C ASP A 71 3.45 8.34 11.89
N VAL A 72 4.32 9.06 11.19
CA VAL A 72 4.03 10.16 10.28
C VAL A 72 4.86 10.04 8.99
N ASN A 73 4.30 10.51 7.87
CA ASN A 73 4.93 10.44 6.55
C ASN A 73 5.31 9.00 6.11
N SER A 74 4.56 7.99 6.56
CA SER A 74 4.76 6.61 6.10
C SER A 74 4.27 6.46 4.66
N ASN A 75 5.09 5.85 3.81
CA ASN A 75 4.65 5.41 2.47
C ASN A 75 3.94 4.05 2.51
N ASN A 76 4.20 3.24 3.54
CA ASN A 76 3.36 2.10 3.88
C ASN A 76 2.10 2.61 4.58
N VAL A 77 1.13 3.04 3.78
CA VAL A 77 -0.13 3.66 4.22
C VAL A 77 -1.13 2.64 4.78
N ALA A 78 -0.93 1.35 4.47
CA ALA A 78 -1.67 0.25 5.09
C ALA A 78 -1.20 -0.01 6.53
N PHE A 79 -0.01 0.49 6.90
CA PHE A 79 0.70 0.13 8.13
C PHE A 79 0.83 -1.39 8.28
N TYR A 80 1.01 -2.07 7.15
CA TYR A 80 1.12 -3.52 7.03
C TYR A 80 2.49 -3.98 7.52
N ASP A 81 2.51 -4.95 8.42
CA ASP A 81 3.74 -5.49 9.01
C ASP A 81 3.61 -7.00 9.21
N ASN A 82 4.20 -7.75 8.28
CA ASN A 82 4.25 -9.20 8.31
C ASN A 82 5.72 -9.65 8.33
N SER A 83 6.10 -10.41 9.36
CA SER A 83 7.49 -10.85 9.55
C SER A 83 8.06 -11.67 8.39
N GLN A 84 7.24 -12.50 7.72
CA GLN A 84 7.67 -13.32 6.59
C GLN A 84 7.87 -12.46 5.33
N VAL A 85 6.96 -11.52 5.08
CA VAL A 85 7.12 -10.53 4.00
C VAL A 85 8.39 -9.69 4.22
N ASN A 86 8.60 -9.22 5.45
CA ASN A 86 9.78 -8.42 5.79
C ASN A 86 11.10 -9.18 5.53
N ASP A 87 11.17 -10.48 5.86
CA ASP A 87 12.35 -11.31 5.56
C ASP A 87 12.59 -11.46 4.06
N LEU A 88 11.54 -11.80 3.30
CA LEU A 88 11.61 -11.97 1.85
C LEU A 88 12.08 -10.69 1.15
N LEU A 89 11.51 -9.54 1.51
CA LEU A 89 11.87 -8.25 0.94
C LEU A 89 13.29 -7.83 1.32
N SER A 90 13.70 -8.05 2.58
CA SER A 90 15.07 -7.75 3.03
C SER A 90 16.11 -8.58 2.27
N ARG A 91 15.84 -9.86 2.02
CA ARG A 91 16.71 -10.73 1.22
C ARG A 91 16.76 -10.30 -0.25
N ALA A 92 15.60 -9.99 -0.84
CA ALA A 92 15.50 -9.60 -2.25
C ALA A 92 16.26 -8.30 -2.58
N VAL A 93 16.41 -7.38 -1.62
CA VAL A 93 17.17 -6.13 -1.80
C VAL A 93 18.67 -6.38 -2.01
N TYR A 94 19.23 -7.43 -1.41
CA TYR A 94 20.67 -7.74 -1.49
C TYR A 94 21.00 -8.90 -2.43
N ASP A 95 19.99 -9.49 -3.07
CA ASP A 95 20.18 -10.62 -3.97
C ASP A 95 20.66 -10.16 -5.36
N LEU A 96 21.77 -10.74 -5.81
CA LEU A 96 22.38 -10.41 -7.11
C LEU A 96 21.93 -11.35 -8.23
N ASP A 97 21.25 -12.46 -7.92
CA ASP A 97 20.66 -13.35 -8.92
C ASP A 97 19.24 -12.87 -9.28
N PRO A 98 19.00 -12.39 -10.52
CA PRO A 98 17.70 -11.87 -10.92
C PRO A 98 16.56 -12.89 -10.81
N GLN A 99 16.82 -14.20 -11.02
CA GLN A 99 15.78 -15.23 -10.97
C GLN A 99 15.39 -15.53 -9.53
N HIS A 100 16.37 -15.66 -8.64
CA HIS A 100 16.10 -15.87 -7.23
C HIS A 100 15.43 -14.64 -6.61
N ARG A 101 15.91 -13.44 -6.95
CA ARG A 101 15.31 -12.17 -6.54
C ARG A 101 13.85 -12.04 -6.97
N LEU A 102 13.52 -12.39 -8.21
CA LEU A 102 12.14 -12.40 -8.71
C LEU A 102 11.26 -13.37 -7.90
N SER A 103 11.76 -14.57 -7.61
CA SER A 103 11.03 -15.56 -6.82
C SER A 103 10.72 -15.08 -5.40
N LEU A 104 11.66 -14.36 -4.76
CA LEU A 104 11.43 -13.76 -3.44
C LEU A 104 10.31 -12.71 -3.48
N TYR A 105 10.30 -11.84 -4.50
CA TYR A 105 9.23 -10.85 -4.67
C TYR A 105 7.87 -11.50 -4.93
N GLN A 106 7.80 -12.52 -5.79
CA GLN A 106 6.54 -13.23 -6.07
C GLN A 106 5.98 -13.94 -4.82
N GLN A 107 6.85 -14.51 -3.98
CA GLN A 107 6.44 -15.10 -2.71
C GLN A 107 5.87 -14.04 -1.76
N ALA A 108 6.52 -12.87 -1.67
CA ALA A 108 6.02 -11.76 -0.86
C ALA A 108 4.65 -11.26 -1.37
N GLU A 109 4.51 -11.07 -2.69
CA GLU A 109 3.25 -10.66 -3.32
C GLU A 109 2.11 -11.64 -3.04
N SER A 110 2.36 -12.95 -3.10
CA SER A 110 1.34 -13.96 -2.79
C SER A 110 0.83 -13.81 -1.36
N ILE A 111 1.73 -13.67 -0.38
CA ILE A 111 1.37 -13.50 1.04
C ILE A 111 0.55 -12.22 1.23
N ILE A 112 0.99 -11.11 0.63
CA ILE A 112 0.30 -9.82 0.71
C ILE A 112 -1.13 -9.92 0.17
N VAL A 113 -1.32 -10.61 -0.96
CA VAL A 113 -2.64 -10.78 -1.57
C VAL A 113 -3.52 -11.73 -0.76
N ASP A 114 -2.96 -12.80 -0.20
CA ASP A 114 -3.70 -13.79 0.59
C ASP A 114 -4.18 -13.24 1.95
N GLU A 115 -3.54 -12.21 2.49
CA GLU A 115 -3.91 -11.56 3.77
C GLU A 115 -4.90 -10.39 3.64
N ALA A 116 -5.28 -10.01 2.42
CA ALA A 116 -6.19 -8.89 2.13
C ALA A 116 -7.68 -9.28 2.21
#